data_AF-A0A164G1M6-F1
#
_entry.id   AF-A0A164G1M6-F1
#
_cell.length_a   1.000
_cell.length_b   1.000
_cell.length_c   1.000
_cell.angle_alpha   90.00
_cell.angle_beta   90.00
_cell.angle_gamma   90.00
#
_symmetry.space_group_name_H-M   'P 1'
#
loop_
_entity.id
_entity.type
_entity.pdbx_description
1 polymer ?
#
loop_
_entity_poly.entity_id
_entity_poly.type
_entity_poly.pdbx_seq_one_letter_code
_entity_poly.pdbx_strand_id
1 'polypeptide(L)'
;AGGSVPPVFIFPRKKLLPVMFEKGPSGCIGLAHESGWMTGFSFFKSLQHFQSFVKCSKSNPVLLLLDNHSSHLDYQAVSFAKDNGIILLTFPPHCSHALQPLDVSVFGPFKRACGKSQNDWLNRNPGQR
;
A
#
# COMPACT_ATOMS: atom_id res chain seq x y z
N ALA A 1 17.89 4.83 11.65
CA ALA A 1 17.55 3.63 10.87
C ALA A 1 16.03 3.58 10.68
N GLY A 2 15.55 3.07 9.55
CA GLY A 2 14.13 2.86 9.27
C GLY A 2 13.93 1.49 8.62
N GLY A 3 12.74 0.92 8.75
CA GLY A 3 12.37 -0.37 8.18
C GLY A 3 11.14 -0.27 7.27
N SER A 4 10.88 -1.33 6.50
CA SER A 4 9.70 -1.46 5.66
C SER A 4 8.90 -2.69 6.05
N VAL A 5 7.57 -2.56 6.08
CA VAL A 5 6.67 -3.70 6.20
C VAL A 5 6.52 -4.35 4.82
N PRO A 6 6.52 -5.69 4.70
CA PRO A 6 6.25 -6.36 3.44
C PRO A 6 4.94 -5.89 2.79
N PRO A 7 4.90 -5.76 1.45
CA PRO A 7 3.76 -5.16 0.78
C PRO A 7 2.58 -6.11 0.66
N VAL A 8 1.40 -5.51 0.54
CA VAL A 8 0.17 -6.17 0.11
C VAL A 8 -0.12 -5.76 -1.34
N PHE A 9 -0.17 -6.72 -2.25
CA PHE A 9 -0.52 -6.49 -3.65
C PHE A 9 -2.00 -6.73 -3.90
N ILE A 10 -2.69 -5.79 -4.56
CA ILE A 10 -4.08 -5.95 -4.96
C ILE A 10 -4.13 -6.10 -6.48
N PHE A 11 -4.57 -7.26 -6.95
CA PHE A 11 -4.62 -7.57 -8.37
C PHE A 11 -6.04 -7.40 -8.95
N PRO A 12 -6.20 -6.82 -10.16
CA PRO A 12 -7.48 -6.66 -10.86
C PRO A 12 -8.01 -8.00 -11.41
N ARG A 13 -8.49 -8.87 -10.52
CA ARG A 13 -8.93 -10.24 -10.80
C ARG A 13 -10.03 -10.67 -9.85
N LYS A 14 -10.80 -11.69 -10.27
CA LYS A 14 -11.74 -12.43 -9.39
C LYS A 14 -11.06 -13.47 -8.51
N LYS A 15 -9.97 -14.05 -9.02
CA LYS A 15 -9.20 -15.12 -8.36
C LYS A 15 -7.75 -14.71 -8.25
N LEU A 16 -7.17 -14.94 -7.08
CA LEU A 16 -5.74 -14.78 -6.85
C LEU A 16 -5.05 -16.12 -7.14
N LEU A 17 -3.97 -16.09 -7.92
CA LEU A 17 -3.10 -17.24 -8.12
C LEU A 17 -1.76 -16.97 -7.41
N PRO A 18 -1.21 -17.92 -6.61
CA PRO A 18 0.03 -17.70 -5.87
C PRO A 18 1.21 -17.22 -6.74
N VAL A 19 1.32 -17.75 -7.97
CA VAL A 19 2.35 -17.38 -8.95
C VAL A 19 2.40 -15.87 -9.25
N MET A 20 1.31 -15.12 -8.98
CA MET A 20 1.22 -13.69 -9.26
C MET A 20 2.09 -12.83 -8.33
N PHE A 21 2.39 -13.32 -7.12
CA PHE A 21 3.20 -12.59 -6.14
C PHE A 21 4.36 -13.43 -5.59
N GLU A 22 4.56 -14.65 -6.10
CA GLU A 22 5.64 -15.56 -5.70
C GLU A 22 7.04 -14.95 -5.87
N LYS A 23 7.26 -14.17 -6.94
CA LYS A 23 8.51 -13.45 -7.18
C LYS A 23 8.56 -12.07 -6.49
N GLY A 24 7.59 -11.77 -5.63
CA GLY A 24 7.53 -10.53 -4.87
C GLY A 24 8.51 -10.50 -3.70
N PRO A 25 8.58 -9.37 -2.96
CA PRO A 25 9.40 -9.25 -1.76
C PRO A 25 9.03 -10.31 -0.71
N SER A 26 10.02 -10.76 0.06
CA SER A 26 9.78 -11.75 1.12
C SER A 26 8.73 -11.26 2.12
N GLY A 27 7.80 -12.15 2.45
CA GLY A 27 6.67 -11.85 3.34
C GLY A 27 5.52 -11.10 2.69
N CYS A 28 5.58 -10.73 1.40
CA CYS A 28 4.45 -10.10 0.74
C CYS A 28 3.23 -11.04 0.63
N ILE A 29 2.05 -10.45 0.51
CA ILE A 29 0.81 -11.18 0.24
C ILE A 29 0.10 -10.60 -0.98
N GLY A 30 -0.66 -11.45 -1.67
CA GLY A 30 -1.58 -11.03 -2.72
C GLY A 30 -3.03 -11.00 -2.21
N LEU A 31 -3.81 -10.06 -2.74
CA LEU A 31 -5.26 -9.97 -2.67
C LEU A 31 -5.80 -9.76 -4.09
N ALA A 32 -7.07 -10.07 -4.31
CA ALA A 32 -7.71 -9.89 -5.61
C ALA A 32 -9.04 -9.16 -5.45
N HIS A 33 -9.29 -8.21 -6.35
CA HIS A 33 -10.58 -7.55 -6.51
C HIS A 33 -10.78 -7.23 -7.98
N GLU A 34 -12.00 -7.30 -8.50
CA GLU A 34 -12.27 -7.16 -9.94
C GLU A 34 -11.76 -5.86 -10.53
N SER A 35 -11.88 -4.76 -9.77
CA SER A 35 -11.45 -3.44 -10.21
C SER A 35 -9.97 -3.16 -9.98
N GLY A 36 -9.26 -4.00 -9.21
CA GLY A 36 -7.89 -3.76 -8.75
C GLY A 36 -7.76 -2.67 -7.68
N TRP A 37 -8.85 -1.97 -7.34
CA TRP A 37 -8.86 -0.97 -6.28
C TRP A 37 -8.97 -1.62 -4.90
N MET A 38 -8.48 -0.88 -3.89
CA MET A 38 -8.61 -1.29 -2.49
C MET A 38 -10.06 -1.17 -2.03
N THR A 39 -10.53 -2.21 -1.34
CA THR A 39 -11.84 -2.24 -0.67
C THR A 39 -11.66 -2.22 0.83
N GLY A 40 -12.74 -1.99 1.60
CA GLY A 40 -12.72 -2.11 3.06
C GLY A 40 -12.19 -3.47 3.54
N PHE A 41 -12.64 -4.55 2.89
CA PHE A 41 -12.14 -5.90 3.15
C PHE A 41 -10.64 -6.04 2.90
N SER A 42 -10.15 -5.58 1.74
CA SER A 42 -8.72 -5.65 1.42
C SER A 42 -7.87 -4.78 2.34
N PHE A 43 -8.40 -3.63 2.77
CA PHE A 43 -7.76 -2.76 3.75
C PHE A 43 -7.68 -3.43 5.13
N PHE A 44 -8.77 -4.06 5.59
CA PHE A 44 -8.77 -4.86 6.82
C PHE A 44 -7.71 -5.98 6.77
N LYS A 45 -7.64 -6.75 5.68
CA LYS A 45 -6.58 -7.75 5.48
C LYS A 45 -5.17 -7.15 5.51
N SER A 46 -5.01 -5.96 4.95
CA SER A 46 -3.75 -5.22 4.98
C SER A 46 -3.36 -4.79 6.40
N LEU A 47 -4.32 -4.39 7.23
CA LEU A 47 -4.06 -4.08 8.65
C LEU A 47 -3.68 -5.31 9.46
N GLN A 48 -4.32 -6.47 9.22
CA GLN A 48 -3.94 -7.73 9.86
C GLN A 48 -2.50 -8.11 9.51
N HIS A 49 -2.15 -7.98 8.23
CA HIS A 49 -0.80 -8.19 7.75
C HIS A 49 0.19 -7.22 8.43
N PHE A 50 -0.08 -5.93 8.40
CA PHE A 50 0.73 -4.90 9.04
C PHE A 50 0.99 -5.16 10.52
N GLN A 51 -0.08 -5.48 11.27
CA GLN A 51 0.00 -5.78 12.70
C GLN A 51 0.93 -6.98 12.98
N SER A 52 0.93 -8.00 12.12
CA SER A 52 1.78 -9.20 12.32
C SER A 52 3.28 -8.91 12.25
N PHE A 53 3.69 -7.88 11.50
CA PHE A 53 5.09 -7.46 11.38
C PHE A 53 5.47 -6.40 12.40
N VAL A 54 4.62 -5.40 12.60
CA VAL A 54 4.90 -4.25 13.48
C VAL A 54 4.70 -4.61 14.96
N LYS A 55 3.81 -5.58 15.25
CA LYS A 55 3.50 -6.06 16.60
C LYS A 55 3.10 -4.94 17.56
N CYS A 56 2.32 -3.99 17.06
CA CYS A 56 1.74 -2.91 17.86
C CYS A 56 0.77 -3.44 18.91
N SER A 57 0.57 -2.67 19.97
CA SER A 57 -0.36 -3.00 21.05
C SER A 57 -0.92 -1.73 21.68
N LYS A 58 -1.93 -1.85 22.54
CA LYS A 58 -2.47 -0.69 23.29
C LYS A 58 -1.42 -0.03 24.20
N SER A 59 -0.42 -0.77 24.67
CA SER A 59 0.69 -0.24 25.47
C SER A 59 1.85 0.30 24.63
N ASN A 60 1.93 -0.09 23.36
CA ASN A 60 2.93 0.39 22.40
C ASN A 60 2.24 0.75 21.07
N PRO A 61 1.52 1.89 21.02
CA PRO A 61 0.70 2.25 19.88
C PRO A 61 1.52 2.72 18.69
N VAL A 62 0.97 2.57 17.49
CA VAL A 62 1.57 3.03 16.22
C VAL A 62 0.61 3.96 15.51
N LEU A 63 1.13 5.09 15.02
CA LEU A 63 0.39 6.02 14.16
C LEU A 63 0.50 5.58 12.70
N LEU A 64 -0.64 5.32 12.07
CA LEU A 64 -0.74 5.01 10.64
C LEU A 64 -1.39 6.20 9.91
N LEU A 65 -0.59 6.83 9.05
CA LEU A 65 -1.01 7.97 8.22
C LEU A 65 -1.58 7.47 6.89
N LEU A 66 -2.79 7.92 6.55
CA LEU A 66 -3.55 7.43 5.40
C LEU A 66 -4.11 8.59 4.57
N ASP A 67 -4.36 8.36 3.28
CA ASP A 67 -5.24 9.25 2.52
C ASP A 67 -6.70 9.14 2.98
N ASN A 68 -7.56 9.99 2.42
CA ASN A 68 -8.99 10.04 2.75
C ASN A 68 -9.84 9.08 1.89
N HIS A 69 -9.29 7.95 1.42
CA HIS A 69 -10.07 6.98 0.65
C HIS A 69 -11.11 6.27 1.52
N SER A 70 -12.32 6.06 0.98
CA SER A 70 -13.47 5.54 1.73
C SER A 70 -13.27 4.11 2.26
N SER A 71 -12.40 3.31 1.65
CA SER A 71 -12.04 1.98 2.16
C SER A 71 -11.44 2.01 3.57
N HIS A 72 -10.85 3.14 3.98
CA HIS A 72 -10.27 3.30 5.32
C HIS A 72 -11.32 3.41 6.42
N LEU A 73 -12.59 3.66 6.06
CA LEU A 73 -13.70 3.84 7.00
C LEU A 73 -14.46 2.53 7.29
N ASP A 74 -13.97 1.39 6.79
CA ASP A 74 -14.58 0.10 7.05
C ASP A 74 -14.61 -0.21 8.56
N TYR A 75 -15.77 -0.58 9.08
CA TYR A 75 -15.97 -0.79 10.51
C TYR A 75 -15.06 -1.88 11.08
N GLN A 76 -14.88 -3.00 10.36
CA GLN A 76 -14.02 -4.09 10.83
C GLN A 76 -12.56 -3.65 10.86
N ALA A 77 -12.12 -2.90 9.86
CA ALA A 77 -10.78 -2.33 9.81
C ALA A 77 -10.51 -1.36 10.97
N VAL A 78 -11.41 -0.40 11.20
CA VAL A 78 -11.26 0.61 12.26
C VAL A 78 -11.32 -0.03 13.65
N SER A 79 -12.24 -0.95 13.88
CA SER A 79 -12.34 -1.66 15.16
C SER A 79 -11.08 -2.48 15.43
N PHE A 80 -10.58 -3.22 14.43
CA PHE A 80 -9.35 -3.98 14.56
C PHE A 80 -8.15 -3.08 14.86
N ALA A 81 -8.03 -1.94 14.17
CA ALA A 81 -6.96 -0.98 14.40
C ALA A 81 -6.97 -0.48 15.86
N LYS A 82 -8.13 -0.03 16.34
CA LYS A 82 -8.32 0.43 17.72
C LYS A 82 -7.94 -0.64 18.75
N ASP A 83 -8.36 -1.88 18.52
CA ASP A 83 -8.09 -2.97 19.46
C ASP A 83 -6.64 -3.44 19.48
N ASN A 84 -5.87 -3.17 18.41
CA ASN A 84 -4.46 -3.53 18.31
C ASN A 84 -3.51 -2.33 18.52
N GLY A 85 -4.01 -1.18 18.99
CA GLY A 85 -3.17 -0.01 19.23
C GLY A 85 -2.67 0.69 17.96
N ILE A 86 -3.38 0.53 16.84
CA ILE A 86 -3.11 1.26 15.60
C ILE A 86 -3.99 2.50 15.59
N ILE A 87 -3.37 3.66 15.63
CA ILE A 87 -4.02 4.97 15.54
C ILE A 87 -4.09 5.34 14.07
N LEU A 88 -5.31 5.37 13.50
CA LEU A 88 -5.52 5.79 12.11
C LEU A 88 -5.68 7.31 12.07
N LEU A 89 -4.87 7.97 11.24
CA LEU A 89 -5.01 9.40 10.96
C LEU A 89 -5.08 9.62 9.45
N THR A 90 -6.21 10.15 8.98
CA THR A 90 -6.42 10.52 7.58
C THR A 90 -6.11 11.99 7.36
N PHE A 91 -5.56 12.32 6.19
CA PHE A 91 -5.32 13.71 5.81
C PHE A 91 -6.59 14.40 5.31
N PRO A 92 -6.71 15.73 5.49
CA PRO A 92 -7.78 16.50 4.86
C PRO A 92 -7.78 16.33 3.33
N PRO A 93 -8.96 16.40 2.68
CA PRO A 93 -9.05 16.36 1.23
C PRO A 93 -8.15 17.41 0.57
N HIS A 94 -7.61 17.06 -0.61
CA HIS A 94 -6.78 17.94 -1.46
C HIS A 94 -5.44 18.41 -0.86
N CYS A 95 -5.00 17.84 0.28
CA CYS A 95 -3.72 18.19 0.89
C CYS A 95 -2.56 17.22 0.55
N SER A 96 -2.74 16.27 -0.38
CA SER A 96 -1.70 15.26 -0.69
C SER A 96 -0.35 15.86 -1.07
N HIS A 97 -0.36 16.92 -1.89
CA HIS A 97 0.84 17.62 -2.34
C HIS A 97 1.67 18.27 -1.21
N ALA A 98 1.05 18.53 -0.05
CA ALA A 98 1.67 19.18 1.09
C ALA A 98 1.91 18.21 2.26
N LEU A 99 0.98 17.30 2.51
CA LEU A 99 0.93 16.50 3.73
C LEU A 99 1.24 15.02 3.52
N GLN A 100 1.14 14.47 2.31
CA GLN A 100 1.43 13.04 2.09
C GLN A 100 2.92 12.84 1.82
N PRO A 101 3.69 12.35 2.83
CA PRO A 101 5.15 12.27 2.68
C PRO A 101 5.52 11.28 1.58
N LEU A 102 4.71 10.23 1.38
CA LEU A 102 4.97 9.22 0.36
C LEU A 102 4.88 9.79 -1.07
N ASP A 103 3.91 10.66 -1.34
CA ASP A 103 3.76 11.30 -2.64
C ASP A 103 4.94 12.21 -2.97
N VAL A 104 5.32 13.06 -2.00
CA VAL A 104 6.35 14.08 -2.19
C VAL A 104 7.76 13.47 -2.20
N SER A 105 8.06 12.59 -1.25
CA SER A 105 9.43 12.12 -0.99
C SER A 105 9.79 10.81 -1.70
N VAL A 106 8.84 9.89 -1.92
CA VAL A 106 9.13 8.56 -2.51
C VAL A 106 8.61 8.47 -3.94
N PHE A 107 7.32 8.72 -4.15
CA PHE A 107 6.70 8.52 -5.46
C PHE A 107 7.14 9.55 -6.49
N GLY A 108 7.39 10.81 -6.10
CA GLY A 108 7.94 11.82 -7.00
C GLY A 108 9.27 11.39 -7.66
N PRO A 109 10.33 11.10 -6.87
CA PRO A 109 11.59 10.58 -7.41
C PRO A 109 11.45 9.26 -8.15
N PHE A 110 10.64 8.33 -7.62
CA PHE A 110 10.42 7.03 -8.25
C PHE A 110 9.81 7.15 -9.65
N LYS A 111 8.75 7.96 -9.82
CA LYS A 111 8.11 8.20 -11.12
C LYS A 111 9.09 8.79 -12.13
N ARG A 112 9.94 9.73 -11.71
CA ARG A 112 10.99 10.31 -12.58
C ARG A 112 12.00 9.26 -13.04
N ALA A 113 12.48 8.42 -12.11
CA ALA A 113 13.42 7.34 -12.44
C ALA A 113 12.80 6.31 -13.39
N CYS A 114 11.55 5.89 -13.14
CA CYS A 114 10.82 5.00 -14.04
C CYS A 114 10.65 5.60 -15.44
N GLY A 115 10.26 6.87 -15.53
CA GLY A 115 10.14 7.56 -16.83
C GLY A 115 11.46 7.60 -17.59
N LYS A 116 12.59 7.85 -16.91
CA LYS A 116 13.92 7.78 -17.51
C LYS A 116 14.23 6.38 -18.04
N SER A 117 14.04 5.34 -17.23
CA SER A 117 14.30 3.96 -17.64
C SER A 117 13.43 3.50 -18.81
N GLN A 118 12.16 3.93 -18.85
CA GLN A 118 11.27 3.68 -19.98
C GLN A 118 11.79 4.34 -21.25
N ASN A 119 12.21 5.61 -21.17
CA ASN A 119 12.74 6.34 -22.32
C ASN A 119 14.06 5.73 -22.83
N ASP A 120 14.96 5.35 -21.91
CA ASP A 120 16.20 4.67 -22.25
C ASP A 120 15.94 3.33 -22.95
N TRP A 121 14.93 2.57 -22.51
CA TRP A 121 14.54 1.32 -23.15
C TRP A 121 13.96 1.56 -24.56
N LEU A 122 13.07 2.54 -24.72
CA LEU A 122 12.47 2.88 -26.02
C LEU A 122 13.53 3.31 -27.04
N ASN A 123 14.51 4.12 -26.61
CA ASN A 123 15.62 4.56 -27.45
C ASN A 123 16.53 3.39 -27.87
N ARG A 124 16.73 2.40 -26.99
CA ARG A 124 17.54 1.21 -27.27
C ARG A 124 16.82 0.14 -28.09
N ASN A 125 15.49 0.15 -28.14
CA ASN A 125 14.67 -0.84 -28.84
C ASN A 125 13.67 -0.20 -29.82
N PRO A 126 14.13 0.54 -30.85
CA PRO A 126 13.22 1.19 -31.79
C PRO A 126 12.28 0.17 -32.46
N GLY A 127 10.98 0.44 -32.43
CA GLY A 127 9.96 -0.37 -33.11
C GLY A 127 9.49 -1.63 -32.38
N GLN A 128 10.10 -1.97 -31.24
CA GLN A 128 9.60 -3.03 -30.38
C GLN A 128 8.48 -2.51 -29.46
N ARG A 129 7.47 -3.34 -29.19
CA ARG A 129 6.33 -3.04 -28.32
C ARG A 129 6.19 -4.10 -27.23
#